data_AF-A0A9X2GZL6-F1
#
_entry.id   AF-A0A9X2GZL6-F1
#
_cell.length_a   1.000
_cell.length_b   1.000
_cell.length_c   1.000
_cell.angle_alpha   90.00
_cell.angle_beta   90.00
_cell.angle_gamma   90.00
#
_symmetry.space_group_name_H-M   'P 1'
#
loop_
_entity.id
_entity.type
_entity.pdbx_description
1 polymer ?
#
loop_
_entity_poly.entity_id
_entity_poly.type
_entity_poly.pdbx_seq_one_letter_code
_entity_poly.pdbx_strand_id
1 'polypeptide(L)' 'MGRVDFVIGDCLILEADGGTHDGDGRHRDRVRDATAMALGFVTLRFDTAQILHDWPLVEAAVLAALDRGLHLSV' A
#
# COMPACT_ATOMS: atom_id res chain seq x y z
N MET A 1 3.62 -6.84 14.83
CA MET A 1 2.86 -7.39 13.70
C MET A 1 1.86 -6.34 13.28
N GLY A 2 2.12 -5.61 12.20
CA GLY A 2 1.18 -4.60 11.69
C GLY A 2 0.10 -5.29 10.86
N ARG A 3 -1.16 -4.91 11.05
CA ARG A 3 -2.27 -5.34 10.18
C ARG A 3 -2.28 -4.45 8.94
N VAL A 4 -2.42 -5.06 7.77
CA VAL A 4 -2.67 -4.40 6.48
C VAL A 4 -4.12 -4.64 6.07
N ASP A 5 -4.67 -3.80 5.19
CA ASP A 5 -6.07 -3.95 4.78
C ASP A 5 -6.24 -5.11 3.80
N PHE A 6 -5.39 -5.17 2.76
CA PHE A 6 -5.42 -6.23 1.76
C PHE A 6 -4.02 -6.62 1.27
N VAL A 7 -3.89 -7.88 0.86
CA VAL A 7 -2.75 -8.40 0.10
C VAL A 7 -3.28 -9.06 -1.17
N ILE A 8 -2.70 -8.70 -2.31
CA ILE A 8 -2.97 -9.30 -3.62
C ILE A 8 -1.76 -10.16 -4.00
N GLY A 9 -2.03 -11.40 -4.44
CA GLY A 9 -0.99 -12.38 -4.71
C GLY A 9 -0.18 -12.69 -3.44
N ASP A 10 1.14 -12.71 -3.59
CA ASP A 10 2.07 -13.05 -2.53
C ASP A 10 2.61 -11.80 -1.80
N CYS A 11 2.72 -10.66 -2.49
CA CYS A 11 3.54 -9.54 -2.00
C CYS A 11 3.02 -8.12 -2.28
N LEU A 12 1.85 -7.93 -2.93
CA LEU A 12 1.30 -6.58 -3.17
C LEU A 12 0.31 -6.20 -2.06
N ILE A 13 0.70 -5.27 -1.19
CA ILE A 13 -0.15 -4.71 -0.13
C ILE A 13 -0.96 -3.53 -0.69
N LEU A 14 -2.26 -3.50 -0.40
CA LEU A 14 -3.10 -2.30 -0.56
C LEU A 14 -3.53 -1.78 0.82
N GLU A 15 -3.31 -0.49 1.06
CA GLU A 15 -3.75 0.19 2.27
C GLU A 15 -4.69 1.36 1.92
N ALA A 16 -5.83 1.40 2.59
CA ALA A 16 -6.77 2.50 2.55
C ALA A 16 -6.49 3.42 3.75
N ASP A 17 -5.75 4.51 3.50
CA ASP A 17 -5.36 5.44 4.55
C ASP A 17 -6.48 6.48 4.83
N GLY A 18 -6.94 6.52 6.07
CA GLY A 18 -7.97 7.44 6.53
C GLY A 18 -7.49 8.86 6.81
N GLY A 19 -6.18 9.12 6.80
CA GLY A 19 -5.63 10.45 7.04
C GLY A 19 -4.55 10.49 8.13
N THR A 20 -3.63 11.43 7.93
CA THR A 20 -2.29 11.57 8.46
C THR A 20 -2.09 11.20 9.94
N HIS A 21 -1.24 10.20 10.20
CA HIS A 21 -0.60 10.06 11.51
C HIS A 21 0.44 11.19 11.70
N ASP A 22 0.04 12.34 12.25
CA ASP A 22 0.99 13.38 12.64
C ASP A 22 1.79 12.99 13.89
N GLY A 23 3.06 13.44 13.95
CA GLY A 23 3.99 13.13 15.04
C GLY A 23 4.58 11.70 14.99
N ASP A 24 4.64 11.03 16.14
CA ASP A 24 5.26 9.69 16.33
C ASP A 24 4.72 8.61 15.40
N GLY A 25 3.48 8.76 14.91
CA GLY A 25 2.90 7.82 13.96
C GLY A 25 3.57 7.83 12.58
N ARG A 26 4.08 8.99 12.13
CA ARG A 26 4.80 9.08 10.84
C ARG A 26 6.15 8.36 10.86
N HIS A 27 6.81 8.29 12.02
CA HIS A 27 8.03 7.50 12.16
C HIS A 27 7.70 6.00 12.11
N ARG A 28 6.66 5.57 12.83
CA ARG A 28 6.22 4.16 12.83
C ARG A 28 5.78 3.69 11.47
N ASP A 29 5.05 4.50 10.70
CA ASP A 29 4.63 4.14 9.34
C ASP A 29 5.85 3.94 8.43
N ARG A 30 6.83 4.85 8.46
CA ARG A 30 8.07 4.66 7.70
C ARG A 30 8.85 3.42 8.09
N VAL A 31 8.90 3.09 9.38
CA VAL A 31 9.55 1.86 9.86
C VAL A 31 8.79 0.63 9.35
N ARG A 32 7.45 0.67 9.34
CA ARG A 32 6.63 -0.41 8.79
C ARG A 32 6.84 -0.56 7.29
N ASP A 33 6.82 0.52 6.53
CA ASP A 33 7.02 0.50 5.07
C ASP A 33 8.41 -0.04 4.72
N ALA A 34 9.45 0.43 5.42
CA ALA A 34 10.81 -0.07 5.23
C ALA A 34 10.93 -1.56 5.57
N THR A 35 10.24 -2.02 6.62
CA THR A 35 10.21 -3.44 7.01
C THR A 35 9.49 -4.28 5.96
N ALA A 36 8.33 -3.82 5.47
CA ALA A 36 7.57 -4.50 4.43
C ALA A 36 8.39 -4.62 3.14
N MET A 37 9.04 -3.53 2.73
CA MET A 37 9.92 -3.52 1.57
C MET A 37 11.11 -4.48 1.73
N ALA A 38 11.73 -4.53 2.92
CA ALA A 38 12.83 -5.47 3.20
C ALA A 38 12.39 -6.95 3.16
N LEU A 39 11.11 -7.22 3.40
CA LEU A 39 10.51 -8.54 3.30
C LEU A 39 9.98 -8.88 1.89
N GLY A 40 10.19 -8.00 0.92
CA GLY A 40 9.78 -8.21 -0.47
C GLY A 40 8.36 -7.76 -0.79
N PHE A 41 7.67 -7.08 0.13
CA PHE A 41 6.35 -6.52 -0.14
C PHE A 41 6.44 -5.18 -0.89
N VAL A 42 5.51 -4.98 -1.81
CA VAL A 42 5.24 -3.69 -2.46
C VAL A 42 3.95 -3.13 -1.88
N THR A 43 3.94 -1.87 -1.46
CA THR A 43 2.74 -1.24 -0.87
C THR A 43 2.22 -0.12 -1.76
N LEU A 44 0.93 -0.17 -2.09
CA LEU A 44 0.19 0.96 -2.63
C LEU A 44 -0.76 1.48 -1.54
N ARG A 45 -0.65 2.77 -1.24
CA ARG A 45 -1.47 3.42 -0.23
C ARG A 45 -2.30 4.52 -0.89
N PHE A 46 -3.60 4.51 -0.64
CA PHE A 46 -4.53 5.50 -1.17
C PHE A 46 -5.29 6.15 -0.03
N ASP A 47 -5.38 7.47 -0.04
CA ASP A 47 -6.18 8.17 0.94
C ASP A 47 -7.68 8.06 0.62
N THR A 48 -8.51 8.41 1.60
CA THR A 48 -9.96 8.38 1.46
C THR A 48 -10.47 9.26 0.31
N ALA A 49 -9.82 10.40 0.03
CA ALA A 49 -10.23 11.27 -1.06
C ALA A 49 -9.91 10.64 -2.42
N GLN A 50 -8.76 9.98 -2.58
CA GLN A 50 -8.41 9.23 -3.77
C GLN A 50 -9.42 8.10 -4.03
N ILE A 51 -9.74 7.31 -3.00
CA ILE A 51 -10.68 6.19 -3.14
C ILE A 51 -12.09 6.68 -3.51
N LEU A 52 -12.58 7.73 -2.84
CA LEU A 52 -13.97 8.19 -3.02
C LEU A 52 -14.15 9.13 -4.23
N HIS A 53 -13.11 9.84 -4.64
CA HIS A 53 -13.22 10.94 -5.60
C HIS A 53 -12.30 10.81 -6.82
N ASP A 54 -11.27 9.96 -6.75
CA ASP A 54 -10.34 9.70 -7.85
C ASP A 54 -10.11 8.20 -8.07
N TRP A 55 -11.22 7.46 -8.13
CA TRP A 55 -11.20 6.02 -8.38
C TRP A 55 -10.37 5.62 -9.62
N PRO A 56 -10.44 6.33 -10.76
CA PRO A 56 -9.62 5.98 -11.93
C PRO A 56 -8.11 5.97 -11.65
N LEU A 57 -7.60 6.87 -10.81
CA LEU A 57 -6.20 6.85 -10.38
C LEU A 57 -5.86 5.59 -9.58
N VAL A 58 -6.71 5.24 -8.62
CA VAL A 58 -6.55 4.05 -7.77
C VAL A 58 -6.51 2.79 -8.63
N GLU A 59 -7.51 2.64 -9.51
CA GLU A 59 -7.64 1.49 -10.40
C GLU A 59 -6.44 1.37 -11.34
N ALA A 60 -6.03 2.48 -11.98
CA ALA A 60 -4.88 2.47 -12.89
C ALA A 60 -3.57 2.09 -12.18
N ALA A 61 -3.35 2.56 -10.95
CA ALA A 61 -2.16 2.22 -10.18
C ALA A 61 -2.14 0.73 -9.77
N VAL A 62 -3.29 0.18 -9.37
CA VAL A 62 -3.40 -1.25 -9.03
C VAL A 62 -3.17 -2.10 -10.29
N LEU A 63 -3.84 -1.80 -11.40
CA LEU A 63 -3.66 -2.54 -12.65
C LEU A 63 -2.21 -2.49 -13.14
N ALA A 64 -1.56 -1.32 -13.10
CA ALA A 64 -0.16 -1.20 -13.49
C ALA A 64 0.78 -2.01 -12.58
N ALA A 65 0.48 -2.15 -11.29
CA ALA A 65 1.25 -3.01 -10.39
C ALA A 65 1.06 -4.51 -10.72
N LEU A 66 -0.16 -4.90 -11.07
CA LEU A 66 -0.46 -6.26 -11.50
C LEU A 66 0.23 -6.61 -12.82
N ASP A 67 0.15 -5.74 -13.83
CA ASP A 67 0.80 -5.92 -15.14
C ASP A 67 2.32 -6.05 -15.03
N ARG A 68 2.91 -5.41 -14.02
CA ARG A 68 4.35 -5.50 -13.72
C ARG A 68 4.72 -6.72 -12.89
N GLY A 69 3.76 -7.55 -12.49
CA GLY A 69 3.99 -8.74 -11.66
C GLY A 69 4.39 -8.41 -10.22
N LEU A 70 4.13 -7.20 -9.72
CA LEU A 70 4.54 -6.78 -8.36
C LEU A 70 3.78 -7.49 -7.23
N HIS A 71 2.84 -8.36 -7.57
CA HIS A 71 2.10 -9.22 -6.66
C HIS A 71 2.65 -10.64 -6.60
N LEU A 72 3.64 -10.99 -7.43
CA LEU A 72 4.24 -12.31 -7.48
C LEU A 72 5.54 -12.30 -6.70
N SER A 73 5.70 -13.26 -5.79
CA SER A 73 7.00 -13.51 -5.16
C SER A 73 7.90 -14.29 -6.12
N VAL A 74 9.19 -13.94 -6.16
CA VAL A 74 10.21 -14.62 -6.99
C VAL A 74 10.57 -15.97 -6.41
#